data_AF-A0A2G6NTY7-F1
#
_entry.id   AF-A0A2G6NTY7-F1
#
_cell.length_a   1.000
_cell.length_b   1.000
_cell.length_c   1.000
_cell.angle_alpha   90.00
_cell.angle_beta   90.00
_cell.angle_gamma   90.00
#
_symmetry.space_group_name_H-M   'P 1'
#
loop_
_entity.id
_entity.type
_entity.pdbx_description
1 polymer ?
#
loop_
_entity_poly.entity_id
_entity_poly.type
_entity_poly.pdbx_seq_one_letter_code
_entity_poly.pdbx_strand_id
1 'polypeptide(L)'
;MDGFVQQEIVPLREDLEHHGKVELGKPLLQKAAEMGLLMVDIPEAYGGLGSNKATIMLVCERMADAGSFAVTHGAQSGIGTLPIVYFGTEEQKQKYLPGIASGQIMSCYALTEPGSGSDALAAATTAKLSDDGRHYVLNGTKQYITNAGFSDISILFAKIDGEQFTAFIVDLHADGVTIGAEEKKMGIKGSSTCAITLEDVQVPVENVLGEIGKGHHIAFNILNVGRFKLGASTTGGIKTALRDAVPYTKQRHQFGRPLCSFGLIRRKIAQVQTRGFLAESMVYRTAGLLDAAIGTLDKGAPDYDRQSIRKVEDFSIECSMIKVFASEAMALAAEEGVQMLGGYGFCSEYPLERYYRDERINRIFEGTNEINRMLVPGMIMKKALKGELPFLQAAQAVGEELTGLPSFEEPGEPAFLEEELKLVRNMKKTVLAGLGLAAQKFGLALKDQQEVLADVADICMEAYACESALLRTLKKADPKLHDAIAEKVIQQEGWCVD
;
A
#
# COMPACT_ATOMS: atom_id res chain seq x y z
N MET A 1 -18.89 -4.32 6.46
CA MET A 1 -17.50 -4.61 6.87
C MET A 1 -17.47 -5.15 8.28
N ASP A 2 -17.73 -4.34 9.32
CA ASP A 2 -17.66 -4.81 10.73
C ASP A 2 -18.56 -6.03 11.02
N GLY A 3 -19.80 -6.02 10.51
CA GLY A 3 -20.70 -7.18 10.61
C GLY A 3 -20.12 -8.46 9.97
N PHE A 4 -19.54 -8.35 8.77
CA PHE A 4 -18.89 -9.47 8.08
C PHE A 4 -17.71 -10.03 8.89
N VAL A 5 -16.82 -9.17 9.39
CA VAL A 5 -15.69 -9.62 10.19
C VAL A 5 -16.16 -10.34 11.46
N GLN A 6 -17.14 -9.79 12.17
CA GLN A 6 -17.64 -10.39 13.41
C GLN A 6 -18.44 -11.68 13.19
N GLN A 7 -19.20 -11.78 12.10
CA GLN A 7 -20.11 -12.91 11.86
C GLN A 7 -19.46 -14.05 11.05
N GLU A 8 -18.56 -13.72 10.13
CA GLU A 8 -17.97 -14.70 9.20
C GLU A 8 -16.51 -15.02 9.52
N ILE A 9 -15.73 -14.04 9.99
CA ILE A 9 -14.29 -14.24 10.21
C ILE A 9 -13.96 -14.63 11.64
N VAL A 10 -14.48 -13.91 12.64
CA VAL A 10 -14.19 -14.18 14.06
C VAL A 10 -14.47 -15.63 14.46
N PRO A 11 -15.59 -16.27 14.06
CA PRO A 11 -15.85 -17.67 14.39
C PRO A 11 -14.84 -18.67 13.79
N LEU A 12 -14.18 -18.30 12.69
CA LEU A 12 -13.23 -19.14 11.96
C LEU A 12 -11.77 -18.77 12.24
N ARG A 13 -11.52 -17.80 13.14
CA ARG A 13 -10.19 -17.24 13.37
C ARG A 13 -9.17 -18.28 13.83
N GLU A 14 -9.56 -19.21 14.71
CA GLU A 14 -8.66 -20.29 15.15
C GLU A 14 -8.21 -21.16 13.98
N ASP A 15 -9.16 -21.53 13.12
CA ASP A 15 -8.92 -22.35 11.95
C ASP A 15 -8.05 -21.64 10.91
N LEU A 16 -8.29 -20.35 10.68
CA LEU A 16 -7.49 -19.54 9.76
C LEU A 16 -6.07 -19.32 10.31
N GLU A 17 -5.92 -18.92 11.57
CA GLU A 17 -4.66 -18.35 12.07
C GLU A 17 -3.74 -19.36 12.75
N HIS A 18 -4.31 -20.41 13.36
CA HIS A 18 -3.54 -21.41 14.11
C HIS A 18 -3.50 -22.76 13.41
N HIS A 19 -4.60 -23.19 12.79
CA HIS A 19 -4.63 -24.40 11.97
C HIS A 19 -4.21 -24.16 10.51
N GLY A 20 -4.20 -22.90 10.05
CA GLY A 20 -3.77 -22.55 8.70
C GLY A 20 -4.67 -23.12 7.60
N LYS A 21 -5.98 -23.21 7.85
CA LYS A 21 -6.97 -23.73 6.89
C LYS A 21 -7.22 -22.75 5.74
N VAL A 22 -6.29 -22.72 4.79
CA VAL A 22 -6.33 -21.86 3.60
C VAL A 22 -7.54 -22.14 2.70
N GLU A 23 -8.12 -23.35 2.75
CA GLU A 23 -9.29 -23.75 1.98
C GLU A 23 -10.55 -22.94 2.35
N LEU A 24 -10.56 -22.28 3.50
CA LEU A 24 -11.63 -21.36 3.91
C LEU A 24 -11.61 -20.04 3.12
N GLY A 25 -10.51 -19.72 2.43
CA GLY A 25 -10.34 -18.47 1.69
C GLY A 25 -11.39 -18.24 0.61
N LYS A 26 -11.59 -19.22 -0.30
CA LYS A 26 -12.57 -19.11 -1.41
C LYS A 26 -14.02 -18.96 -0.93
N PRO A 27 -14.54 -19.80 -0.01
CA PRO A 27 -15.89 -19.61 0.54
C PRO A 27 -16.09 -18.24 1.22
N LEU A 28 -15.08 -17.74 1.94
CA LEU A 28 -15.16 -16.44 2.59
C LEU A 28 -15.12 -15.28 1.58
N LEU A 29 -14.36 -15.40 0.49
CA LEU A 29 -14.41 -14.44 -0.62
C LEU A 29 -15.78 -14.40 -1.30
N GLN A 30 -16.43 -15.56 -1.48
CA GLN A 30 -17.78 -15.64 -2.04
C GLN A 30 -18.80 -14.92 -1.15
N LYS A 31 -18.76 -15.15 0.17
CA LYS A 31 -19.60 -14.40 1.12
C LYS A 31 -19.28 -12.90 1.12
N ALA A 32 -18.00 -12.53 1.00
CA ALA A 32 -17.61 -11.14 0.87
C ALA A 32 -18.18 -10.50 -0.41
N ALA A 33 -18.24 -11.26 -1.51
CA ALA A 33 -18.83 -10.83 -2.78
C ALA A 33 -20.35 -10.61 -2.67
N GLU A 34 -21.09 -11.50 -1.99
CA GLU A 34 -22.53 -11.34 -1.70
C GLU A 34 -22.83 -10.03 -0.96
N MET A 35 -21.87 -9.54 -0.16
CA MET A 35 -21.95 -8.27 0.56
C MET A 35 -21.38 -7.07 -0.21
N GLY A 36 -20.99 -7.25 -1.48
CA GLY A 36 -20.41 -6.22 -2.33
C GLY A 36 -18.97 -5.83 -2.01
N LEU A 37 -18.28 -6.58 -1.15
CA LEU A 37 -16.92 -6.23 -0.69
C LEU A 37 -15.84 -6.49 -1.75
N LEU A 38 -16.15 -7.22 -2.83
CA LEU A 38 -15.26 -7.39 -4.00
C LEU A 38 -15.57 -6.38 -5.12
N MET A 39 -16.67 -5.65 -5.02
CA MET A 39 -17.19 -4.76 -6.08
C MET A 39 -16.62 -3.35 -6.00
N VAL A 40 -16.01 -2.98 -4.87
CA VAL A 40 -15.69 -1.60 -4.48
C VAL A 40 -14.83 -0.88 -5.51
N ASP A 41 -13.80 -1.55 -6.02
CA ASP A 41 -12.83 -1.02 -6.99
C ASP A 41 -13.23 -1.26 -8.46
N ILE A 42 -14.29 -2.00 -8.72
CA ILE A 42 -14.73 -2.37 -10.08
C ILE A 42 -15.72 -1.31 -10.59
N PRO A 43 -15.63 -0.85 -11.85
CA PRO A 43 -16.60 0.08 -12.42
C PRO A 43 -18.02 -0.51 -12.47
N GLU A 44 -19.05 0.33 -12.32
CA GLU A 44 -20.46 -0.08 -12.34
C GLU A 44 -20.84 -0.82 -13.64
N ALA A 45 -20.26 -0.41 -14.78
CA ALA A 45 -20.48 -1.03 -16.09
C ALA A 45 -20.10 -2.53 -16.15
N TYR A 46 -19.30 -3.01 -15.19
CA TYR A 46 -18.89 -4.41 -15.09
C TYR A 46 -19.35 -5.07 -13.77
N GLY A 47 -20.42 -4.56 -13.17
CA GLY A 47 -21.03 -5.12 -11.96
C GLY A 47 -20.37 -4.69 -10.64
N GLY A 48 -19.57 -3.63 -10.67
CA GLY A 48 -18.93 -3.05 -9.49
C GLY A 48 -19.69 -1.88 -8.85
N LEU A 49 -19.04 -1.19 -7.92
CA LEU A 49 -19.56 0.00 -7.22
C LEU A 49 -18.88 1.31 -7.63
N GLY A 50 -17.80 1.26 -8.41
CA GLY A 50 -17.07 2.45 -8.88
C GLY A 50 -16.69 3.42 -7.77
N SER A 51 -16.34 2.91 -6.59
CA SER A 51 -16.22 3.74 -5.38
C SER A 51 -15.00 4.66 -5.42
N ASN A 52 -15.10 5.77 -4.70
CA ASN A 52 -13.98 6.70 -4.51
C ASN A 52 -12.88 6.10 -3.63
N LYS A 53 -11.67 6.66 -3.70
CA LYS A 53 -10.48 6.17 -2.98
C LYS A 53 -10.69 6.22 -1.48
N ALA A 54 -11.36 7.24 -0.94
CA ALA A 54 -11.67 7.30 0.49
C ALA A 54 -12.50 6.09 0.97
N THR A 55 -13.50 5.66 0.17
CA THR A 55 -14.32 4.47 0.48
C THR A 55 -13.49 3.19 0.37
N ILE A 56 -12.64 3.08 -0.65
CA ILE A 56 -11.74 1.93 -0.82
C ILE A 56 -10.77 1.81 0.38
N MET A 57 -10.20 2.93 0.83
CA MET A 57 -9.33 2.96 2.02
C MET A 57 -10.09 2.55 3.29
N LEU A 58 -11.34 2.99 3.45
CA LEU A 58 -12.17 2.56 4.58
C LEU A 58 -12.42 1.06 4.56
N VAL A 59 -12.65 0.45 3.39
CA VAL A 59 -12.80 -1.01 3.27
C VAL A 59 -11.54 -1.73 3.70
N CYS A 60 -10.37 -1.29 3.23
CA CYS A 60 -9.08 -1.85 3.61
C CYS A 60 -8.83 -1.73 5.13
N GLU A 61 -9.07 -0.54 5.70
CA GLU A 61 -8.90 -0.29 7.14
C GLU A 61 -9.78 -1.22 7.98
N ARG A 62 -11.05 -1.38 7.60
CA ARG A 62 -12.01 -2.21 8.37
C ARG A 62 -11.77 -3.70 8.21
N MET A 63 -11.14 -4.13 7.12
CA MET A 63 -10.78 -5.52 6.91
C MET A 63 -9.59 -5.96 7.77
N ALA A 64 -8.81 -5.04 8.35
CA ALA A 64 -7.59 -5.37 9.09
C ALA A 64 -7.76 -6.39 10.24
N ASP A 65 -8.89 -6.36 10.95
CA ASP A 65 -9.20 -7.32 12.04
C ASP A 65 -9.49 -8.74 11.52
N ALA A 66 -9.65 -8.91 10.20
CA ALA A 66 -9.81 -10.21 9.56
C ALA A 66 -8.48 -11.00 9.43
N GLY A 67 -7.34 -10.43 9.85
CA GLY A 67 -6.05 -11.11 9.90
C GLY A 67 -5.63 -11.66 8.53
N SER A 68 -5.37 -12.96 8.47
CA SER A 68 -5.05 -13.69 7.24
C SER A 68 -6.04 -13.42 6.10
N PHE A 69 -7.35 -13.34 6.40
CA PHE A 69 -8.35 -13.11 5.38
C PHE A 69 -8.27 -11.68 4.79
N ALA A 70 -7.73 -10.71 5.52
CA ALA A 70 -7.51 -9.37 4.98
C ALA A 70 -6.51 -9.39 3.81
N VAL A 71 -5.50 -10.26 3.87
CA VAL A 71 -4.54 -10.47 2.78
C VAL A 71 -5.22 -11.16 1.59
N THR A 72 -6.02 -12.19 1.86
CA THR A 72 -6.81 -12.89 0.83
C THR A 72 -7.76 -11.96 0.08
N HIS A 73 -8.52 -11.13 0.81
CA HIS A 73 -9.42 -10.11 0.26
C HIS A 73 -8.66 -8.99 -0.46
N GLY A 74 -7.56 -8.52 0.11
CA GLY A 74 -6.71 -7.48 -0.47
C GLY A 74 -6.08 -7.92 -1.79
N ALA A 75 -5.63 -9.17 -1.88
CA ALA A 75 -5.08 -9.73 -3.11
C ALA A 75 -6.15 -9.86 -4.20
N GLN A 76 -7.33 -10.40 -3.87
CA GLN A 76 -8.47 -10.51 -4.79
C GLN A 76 -8.90 -9.13 -5.29
N SER A 77 -9.26 -8.21 -4.39
CA SER A 77 -9.82 -6.88 -4.73
C SER A 77 -8.77 -5.86 -5.17
N GLY A 78 -7.49 -6.16 -5.01
CA GLY A 78 -6.37 -5.29 -5.37
C GLY A 78 -5.62 -5.86 -6.57
N ILE A 79 -4.44 -6.40 -6.31
CA ILE A 79 -3.47 -6.82 -7.34
C ILE A 79 -4.02 -7.88 -8.31
N GLY A 80 -4.96 -8.73 -7.90
CA GLY A 80 -5.58 -9.74 -8.79
C GLY A 80 -6.66 -9.19 -9.72
N THR A 81 -7.24 -8.02 -9.44
CA THR A 81 -8.38 -7.47 -10.19
C THR A 81 -8.05 -6.18 -10.92
N LEU A 82 -7.36 -5.27 -10.23
CA LEU A 82 -7.04 -3.93 -10.72
C LEU A 82 -6.23 -3.90 -12.02
N PRO A 83 -5.35 -4.88 -12.34
CA PRO A 83 -4.73 -4.93 -13.65
C PRO A 83 -5.76 -5.02 -14.79
N ILE A 84 -6.84 -5.80 -14.63
CA ILE A 84 -7.90 -5.90 -15.64
C ILE A 84 -8.72 -4.62 -15.68
N VAL A 85 -9.06 -4.04 -14.52
CA VAL A 85 -9.80 -2.77 -14.43
C VAL A 85 -9.09 -1.67 -15.21
N TYR A 86 -7.79 -1.47 -14.93
CA TYR A 86 -7.05 -0.34 -15.49
C TYR A 86 -6.45 -0.63 -16.86
N PHE A 87 -6.07 -1.88 -17.14
CA PHE A 87 -5.27 -2.22 -18.31
C PHE A 87 -5.96 -3.17 -19.29
N GLY A 88 -7.10 -3.76 -18.92
CA GLY A 88 -7.85 -4.68 -19.78
C GLY A 88 -8.44 -3.99 -21.00
N THR A 89 -8.57 -4.73 -22.10
CA THR A 89 -9.46 -4.34 -23.20
C THR A 89 -10.92 -4.46 -22.77
N GLU A 90 -11.84 -3.88 -23.55
CA GLU A 90 -13.27 -3.98 -23.25
C GLU A 90 -13.74 -5.44 -23.21
N GLU A 91 -13.25 -6.29 -24.11
CA GLU A 91 -13.56 -7.72 -24.14
C GLU A 91 -13.05 -8.43 -22.89
N GLN A 92 -11.83 -8.13 -22.45
CA GLN A 92 -11.25 -8.69 -21.21
C GLN A 92 -12.05 -8.24 -19.99
N LYS A 93 -12.40 -6.95 -19.89
CA LYS A 93 -13.19 -6.42 -18.78
C LYS A 93 -14.56 -7.08 -18.69
N GLN A 94 -15.28 -7.17 -19.81
CA GLN A 94 -16.60 -7.83 -19.88
C GLN A 94 -16.51 -9.33 -19.55
N LYS A 95 -15.44 -10.01 -19.96
CA LYS A 95 -15.23 -11.43 -19.70
C LYS A 95 -14.95 -11.73 -18.22
N TYR A 96 -14.11 -10.94 -17.56
CA TYR A 96 -13.57 -11.29 -16.25
C TYR A 96 -14.18 -10.52 -15.08
N LEU A 97 -14.40 -9.21 -15.21
CA LEU A 97 -14.77 -8.36 -14.06
C LEU A 97 -16.12 -8.73 -13.42
N PRO A 98 -17.20 -9.08 -14.17
CA PRO A 98 -18.47 -9.49 -13.54
C PRO A 98 -18.33 -10.78 -12.71
N GLY A 99 -17.52 -11.74 -13.18
CA GLY A 99 -17.25 -12.98 -12.47
C GLY A 99 -16.41 -12.74 -11.21
N ILE A 100 -15.44 -11.82 -11.27
CA ILE A 100 -14.65 -11.40 -10.11
C ILE A 100 -15.52 -10.66 -9.09
N ALA A 101 -16.37 -9.73 -9.55
CA ALA A 101 -17.26 -8.93 -8.72
C ALA A 101 -18.24 -9.79 -7.91
N SER A 102 -18.75 -10.87 -8.53
CA SER A 102 -19.66 -11.83 -7.90
C SER A 102 -18.96 -12.93 -7.09
N GLY A 103 -17.62 -13.00 -7.10
CA GLY A 103 -16.87 -14.07 -6.44
C GLY A 103 -16.97 -15.42 -7.16
N GLN A 104 -17.46 -15.46 -8.40
CA GLN A 104 -17.42 -16.65 -9.25
C GLN A 104 -16.00 -16.94 -9.75
N ILE A 105 -15.22 -15.88 -10.04
CA ILE A 105 -13.83 -15.96 -10.49
C ILE A 105 -12.92 -15.46 -9.37
N MET A 106 -12.03 -16.33 -8.92
CA MET A 106 -10.95 -15.98 -8.00
C MET A 106 -9.68 -15.64 -8.79
N SER A 107 -8.97 -14.60 -8.37
CA SER A 107 -7.78 -14.11 -9.06
C SER A 107 -6.58 -14.00 -8.12
N CYS A 108 -5.40 -14.20 -8.68
CA CYS A 108 -4.13 -13.92 -8.03
C CYS A 108 -3.21 -13.10 -8.94
N TYR A 109 -2.07 -12.69 -8.39
CA TYR A 109 -1.09 -11.85 -9.08
C TYR A 109 0.30 -12.48 -8.98
N ALA A 110 0.88 -12.84 -10.13
CA ALA A 110 2.10 -13.62 -10.23
C ALA A 110 3.22 -12.82 -10.91
N LEU A 111 3.95 -12.06 -10.09
CA LEU A 111 5.10 -11.25 -10.51
C LEU A 111 6.42 -11.85 -10.03
N THR A 112 6.54 -12.11 -8.73
CA THR A 112 7.76 -12.56 -8.08
C THR A 112 8.19 -13.95 -8.54
N GLU A 113 9.50 -14.17 -8.60
CA GLU A 113 10.13 -15.45 -8.92
C GLU A 113 11.26 -15.71 -7.90
N PRO A 114 11.78 -16.95 -7.79
CA PRO A 114 12.87 -17.25 -6.86
C PRO A 114 14.10 -16.35 -7.04
N GLY A 115 14.41 -15.98 -8.30
CA GLY A 115 15.53 -15.11 -8.64
C GLY A 115 15.20 -13.61 -8.72
N SER A 116 13.94 -13.22 -8.61
CA SER A 116 13.50 -11.82 -8.83
C SER A 116 12.37 -11.41 -7.89
N GLY A 117 12.74 -10.68 -6.82
CA GLY A 117 11.83 -10.05 -5.87
C GLY A 117 11.75 -8.53 -6.08
N SER A 118 12.62 -7.78 -5.41
CA SER A 118 12.71 -6.31 -5.56
C SER A 118 13.07 -5.88 -6.98
N ASP A 119 13.93 -6.64 -7.67
CA ASP A 119 14.21 -6.47 -9.09
C ASP A 119 13.20 -7.27 -9.94
N ALA A 120 11.93 -6.84 -9.90
CA ALA A 120 10.82 -7.58 -10.50
C ALA A 120 10.92 -7.71 -12.03
N LEU A 121 11.66 -6.81 -12.70
CA LEU A 121 11.84 -6.84 -14.16
C LEU A 121 12.90 -7.86 -14.61
N ALA A 122 13.69 -8.40 -13.67
CA ALA A 122 14.64 -9.47 -13.92
C ALA A 122 13.98 -10.86 -14.08
N ALA A 123 12.64 -10.93 -14.08
CA ALA A 123 11.87 -12.16 -14.31
C ALA A 123 12.45 -13.01 -15.45
N ALA A 124 12.54 -14.31 -15.21
CA ALA A 124 13.07 -15.33 -16.10
C ALA A 124 11.98 -16.17 -16.75
N THR A 125 10.72 -16.10 -16.29
CA THR A 125 9.59 -16.74 -16.97
C THR A 125 9.50 -16.23 -18.42
N THR A 126 9.48 -17.16 -19.38
CA THR A 126 9.46 -16.85 -20.82
C THR A 126 8.07 -17.06 -21.42
N ALA A 127 7.78 -16.34 -22.50
CA ALA A 127 6.65 -16.57 -23.37
C ALA A 127 7.14 -16.62 -24.83
N LYS A 128 6.62 -17.53 -25.65
CA LYS A 128 6.92 -17.59 -27.08
C LYS A 128 5.64 -17.76 -27.88
N LEU A 129 5.46 -16.99 -28.95
CA LEU A 129 4.31 -17.14 -29.82
C LEU A 129 4.35 -18.51 -30.51
N SER A 130 3.22 -19.22 -30.52
CA SER A 130 3.06 -20.50 -31.20
C SER A 130 3.18 -20.33 -32.72
N ASP A 131 3.56 -21.41 -33.42
CA ASP A 131 3.76 -21.37 -34.88
C ASP A 131 2.49 -20.97 -35.65
N ASP A 132 1.30 -21.25 -35.10
CA ASP A 132 0.00 -20.87 -35.66
C ASP A 132 -0.46 -19.45 -35.29
N GLY A 133 0.31 -18.75 -34.43
CA GLY A 133 0.06 -17.39 -33.99
C GLY A 133 -1.14 -17.22 -33.05
N ARG A 134 -1.66 -18.31 -32.46
CA ARG A 134 -2.88 -18.28 -31.63
C ARG A 134 -2.62 -18.20 -30.13
N HIS A 135 -1.46 -18.67 -29.67
CA HIS A 135 -1.13 -18.74 -28.25
C HIS A 135 0.29 -18.27 -27.98
N TYR A 136 0.54 -17.78 -26.78
CA TYR A 136 1.87 -17.76 -26.19
C TYR A 136 2.06 -19.01 -25.35
N VAL A 137 3.18 -19.69 -25.55
CA VAL A 137 3.62 -20.82 -24.74
C VAL A 137 4.51 -20.30 -23.62
N LEU A 138 4.07 -20.46 -22.37
CA LEU A 138 4.75 -19.94 -21.19
C LEU A 138 5.49 -21.04 -20.43
N ASN A 139 6.69 -20.72 -19.97
CA ASN A 139 7.55 -21.60 -19.18
C ASN A 139 8.25 -20.82 -18.05
N GLY A 140 8.21 -21.33 -16.82
CA GLY A 140 8.89 -20.72 -15.68
C GLY A 140 8.25 -21.02 -14.33
N THR A 141 8.69 -20.31 -13.29
CA THR A 141 8.20 -20.47 -11.93
C THR A 141 7.96 -19.13 -11.27
N LYS A 142 6.78 -18.96 -10.69
CA LYS A 142 6.38 -17.80 -9.88
C LYS A 142 6.36 -18.22 -8.41
N GLN A 143 6.75 -17.31 -7.52
CA GLN A 143 7.02 -17.60 -6.11
C GLN A 143 6.20 -16.68 -5.19
N TYR A 144 5.69 -17.24 -4.08
CA TYR A 144 4.89 -16.55 -3.07
C TYR A 144 3.59 -15.94 -3.60
N ILE A 145 2.83 -16.70 -4.37
CA ILE A 145 1.61 -16.21 -5.01
C ILE A 145 0.43 -16.36 -4.05
N THR A 146 -0.01 -15.22 -3.51
CA THR A 146 -1.20 -15.14 -2.67
C THR A 146 -2.44 -15.61 -3.43
N ASN A 147 -3.30 -16.40 -2.78
CA ASN A 147 -4.52 -17.01 -3.32
C ASN A 147 -4.33 -18.14 -4.35
N ALA A 148 -3.09 -18.44 -4.76
CA ALA A 148 -2.85 -19.44 -5.82
C ALA A 148 -3.45 -20.82 -5.55
N GLY A 149 -3.63 -21.23 -4.29
CA GLY A 149 -4.24 -22.51 -3.94
C GLY A 149 -5.71 -22.67 -4.34
N PHE A 150 -6.41 -21.59 -4.71
CA PHE A 150 -7.82 -21.64 -5.09
C PHE A 150 -8.24 -20.65 -6.18
N SER A 151 -7.31 -19.86 -6.71
CA SER A 151 -7.56 -18.91 -7.80
C SER A 151 -7.87 -19.63 -9.11
N ASP A 152 -8.78 -19.06 -9.89
CA ASP A 152 -9.15 -19.56 -11.21
C ASP A 152 -8.28 -18.91 -12.31
N ILE A 153 -7.90 -17.64 -12.11
CA ILE A 153 -6.99 -16.92 -13.03
C ILE A 153 -5.81 -16.29 -12.28
N SER A 154 -4.73 -16.04 -13.02
CA SER A 154 -3.58 -15.27 -12.55
C SER A 154 -3.25 -14.13 -13.51
N ILE A 155 -2.99 -12.94 -12.97
CA ILE A 155 -2.28 -11.89 -13.70
C ILE A 155 -0.79 -12.22 -13.61
N LEU A 156 -0.22 -12.79 -14.68
CA LEU A 156 1.11 -13.37 -14.69
C LEU A 156 2.07 -12.59 -15.58
N PHE A 157 3.28 -12.36 -15.11
CA PHE A 157 4.32 -11.65 -15.86
C PHE A 157 5.37 -12.61 -16.40
N ALA A 158 5.66 -12.48 -17.69
CA ALA A 158 6.68 -13.22 -18.42
C ALA A 158 7.36 -12.33 -19.48
N LYS A 159 8.49 -12.75 -20.02
CA LYS A 159 9.19 -12.08 -21.11
C LYS A 159 8.95 -12.78 -22.43
N ILE A 160 8.30 -12.09 -23.37
CA ILE A 160 8.19 -12.57 -24.74
C ILE A 160 9.58 -12.58 -25.37
N ASP A 161 9.97 -13.73 -25.92
CA ASP A 161 11.30 -14.01 -26.50
C ASP A 161 12.45 -13.73 -25.52
N GLY A 162 12.19 -13.82 -24.21
CA GLY A 162 13.18 -13.57 -23.16
C GLY A 162 13.52 -12.10 -22.92
N GLU A 163 12.93 -11.16 -23.68
CA GLU A 163 13.25 -9.74 -23.61
C GLU A 163 12.06 -8.87 -23.20
N GLN A 164 10.89 -9.09 -23.80
CA GLN A 164 9.76 -8.16 -23.73
C GLN A 164 8.85 -8.47 -22.53
N PHE A 165 9.12 -7.83 -21.40
CA PHE A 165 8.36 -7.99 -20.16
C PHE A 165 6.87 -7.60 -20.34
N THR A 166 5.98 -8.59 -20.24
CA THR A 166 4.57 -8.50 -20.64
C THR A 166 3.69 -9.18 -19.59
N ALA A 167 2.47 -8.66 -19.38
CA ALA A 167 1.49 -9.27 -18.50
C ALA A 167 0.49 -10.12 -19.28
N PHE A 168 0.01 -11.20 -18.67
CA PHE A 168 -0.94 -12.14 -19.25
C PHE A 168 -2.04 -12.45 -18.25
N ILE A 169 -3.27 -12.68 -18.74
CA ILE A 169 -4.34 -13.31 -17.97
C ILE A 169 -4.25 -14.82 -18.22
N VAL A 170 -3.77 -15.57 -17.23
CA VAL A 170 -3.53 -17.02 -17.34
C VAL A 170 -4.64 -17.79 -16.61
N ASP A 171 -5.22 -18.78 -17.26
CA ASP A 171 -6.12 -19.75 -16.64
C ASP A 171 -5.28 -20.73 -15.81
N LEU A 172 -5.54 -20.83 -14.51
CA LEU A 172 -4.77 -21.69 -13.60
C LEU A 172 -5.18 -23.17 -13.68
N HIS A 173 -6.26 -23.49 -14.38
CA HIS A 173 -6.70 -24.86 -14.65
C HIS A 173 -6.22 -25.37 -16.01
N ALA A 174 -5.45 -24.57 -16.76
CA ALA A 174 -4.89 -24.98 -18.04
C ALA A 174 -3.82 -26.06 -17.89
N ASP A 175 -3.71 -26.93 -18.90
CA ASP A 175 -2.65 -27.95 -18.98
C ASP A 175 -1.26 -27.29 -18.88
N GLY A 176 -0.38 -27.91 -18.09
CA GLY A 176 0.98 -27.41 -17.83
C GLY A 176 1.09 -26.46 -16.64
N VAL A 177 -0.02 -26.02 -16.04
CA VAL A 177 0.00 -25.26 -14.78
C VAL A 177 0.05 -26.21 -13.60
N THR A 178 1.04 -26.03 -12.72
CA THR A 178 1.13 -26.74 -11.44
C THR A 178 1.18 -25.76 -10.27
N ILE A 179 0.21 -25.88 -9.36
CA ILE A 179 0.22 -25.15 -8.09
C ILE A 179 1.00 -25.95 -7.06
N GLY A 180 2.03 -25.34 -6.47
CA GLY A 180 2.86 -25.94 -5.44
C GLY A 180 2.13 -26.11 -4.10
N ALA A 181 2.80 -26.77 -3.16
CA ALA A 181 2.32 -26.86 -1.78
C ALA A 181 2.29 -25.49 -1.11
N GLU A 182 1.43 -25.35 -0.11
CA GLU A 182 1.33 -24.15 0.72
C GLU A 182 2.63 -23.86 1.49
N GLU A 183 3.04 -22.58 1.45
CA GLU A 183 4.22 -22.11 2.16
C GLU A 183 4.02 -22.11 3.68
N LYS A 184 5.04 -22.55 4.41
CA LYS A 184 5.08 -22.52 5.88
C LYS A 184 5.52 -21.14 6.38
N LYS A 185 4.54 -20.29 6.68
CA LYS A 185 4.75 -18.87 7.01
C LYS A 185 4.80 -18.58 8.51
N MET A 186 5.47 -17.48 8.87
CA MET A 186 5.50 -16.93 10.24
C MET A 186 4.09 -16.48 10.71
N GLY A 187 3.45 -15.63 9.91
CA GLY A 187 2.12 -15.08 10.14
C GLY A 187 1.23 -15.25 8.92
N ILE A 188 0.04 -14.65 8.96
CA ILE A 188 -0.99 -14.67 7.91
C ILE A 188 -1.25 -16.09 7.38
N LYS A 189 -1.32 -17.06 8.30
CA LYS A 189 -1.29 -18.49 8.01
C LYS A 189 -2.50 -18.98 7.23
N GLY A 190 -3.65 -18.32 7.37
CA GLY A 190 -4.88 -18.63 6.65
C GLY A 190 -4.93 -18.02 5.25
N SER A 191 -3.91 -17.26 4.84
CA SER A 191 -3.75 -16.79 3.47
C SER A 191 -3.00 -17.85 2.66
N SER A 192 -3.62 -18.32 1.57
CA SER A 192 -2.97 -19.23 0.62
C SER A 192 -1.75 -18.55 0.00
N THR A 193 -0.62 -19.26 -0.06
CA THR A 193 0.62 -18.79 -0.66
C THR A 193 1.35 -19.97 -1.25
N CYS A 194 1.35 -20.07 -2.58
CA CYS A 194 1.98 -21.17 -3.30
C CYS A 194 2.97 -20.66 -4.36
N ALA A 195 3.87 -21.54 -4.80
CA ALA A 195 4.53 -21.37 -6.08
C ALA A 195 3.58 -21.77 -7.23
N ILE A 196 3.79 -21.19 -8.41
CA ILE A 196 3.13 -21.59 -9.65
C ILE A 196 4.22 -21.98 -10.64
N THR A 197 4.16 -23.21 -11.16
CA THR A 197 5.07 -23.70 -12.22
C THR A 197 4.30 -23.78 -13.53
N LEU A 198 4.93 -23.33 -14.60
CA LEU A 198 4.40 -23.33 -15.96
C LEU A 198 5.31 -24.22 -16.82
N GLU A 199 4.73 -25.26 -17.40
CA GLU A 199 5.39 -26.15 -18.36
C GLU A 199 4.57 -26.16 -19.65
N ASP A 200 5.05 -25.46 -20.67
CA ASP A 200 4.41 -25.32 -21.99
C ASP A 200 2.93 -24.87 -21.95
N VAL A 201 2.60 -23.95 -21.03
CA VAL A 201 1.24 -23.45 -20.83
C VAL A 201 0.82 -22.59 -22.00
N GLN A 202 -0.29 -22.96 -22.66
CA GLN A 202 -0.84 -22.21 -23.80
C GLN A 202 -1.78 -21.10 -23.34
N VAL A 203 -1.39 -19.85 -23.57
CA VAL A 203 -2.18 -18.66 -23.23
C VAL A 203 -2.64 -17.99 -24.52
N PRO A 204 -3.95 -17.80 -24.76
CA PRO A 204 -4.43 -17.15 -25.98
C PRO A 204 -3.83 -15.75 -26.19
N VAL A 205 -3.60 -15.34 -27.44
CA VAL A 205 -3.03 -14.02 -27.75
C VAL A 205 -3.89 -12.86 -27.26
N GLU A 206 -5.21 -13.04 -27.21
CA GLU A 206 -6.15 -12.07 -26.66
C GLU A 206 -6.08 -11.92 -25.13
N ASN A 207 -5.35 -12.81 -24.44
CA ASN A 207 -5.12 -12.73 -23.00
C ASN A 207 -3.83 -11.97 -22.65
N VAL A 208 -3.12 -11.39 -23.63
CA VAL A 208 -2.10 -10.36 -23.35
C VAL A 208 -2.78 -9.17 -22.70
N LEU A 209 -2.32 -8.79 -21.52
CA LEU A 209 -2.86 -7.66 -20.77
C LEU A 209 -2.00 -6.42 -21.01
N GLY A 210 -2.61 -5.38 -21.57
CA GLY A 210 -1.91 -4.17 -21.98
C GLY A 210 -1.08 -4.37 -23.24
N GLU A 211 0.12 -3.79 -23.27
CA GLU A 211 0.99 -3.79 -24.44
C GLU A 211 2.21 -4.71 -24.24
N ILE A 212 2.63 -5.38 -25.32
CA ILE A 212 3.83 -6.22 -25.33
C ILE A 212 5.06 -5.38 -24.95
N GLY A 213 5.89 -5.91 -24.04
CA GLY A 213 7.09 -5.23 -23.52
C GLY A 213 6.81 -4.08 -22.56
N LYS A 214 5.54 -3.77 -22.29
CA LYS A 214 5.09 -2.68 -21.44
C LYS A 214 4.47 -3.15 -20.13
N GLY A 215 4.70 -4.42 -19.73
CA GLY A 215 4.21 -4.97 -18.48
C GLY A 215 4.68 -4.20 -17.23
N HIS A 216 5.81 -3.50 -17.31
CA HIS A 216 6.31 -2.66 -16.22
C HIS A 216 5.36 -1.50 -15.87
N HIS A 217 4.61 -0.97 -16.84
CA HIS A 217 3.60 0.04 -16.56
C HIS A 217 2.45 -0.51 -15.71
N ILE A 218 2.05 -1.76 -15.95
CA ILE A 218 1.04 -2.46 -15.14
C ILE A 218 1.62 -2.69 -13.75
N ALA A 219 2.77 -3.35 -13.65
CA ALA A 219 3.37 -3.73 -12.38
C ALA A 219 3.57 -2.52 -11.44
N PHE A 220 4.16 -1.44 -11.93
CA PHE A 220 4.46 -0.27 -11.08
C PHE A 220 3.21 0.51 -10.67
N ASN A 221 2.22 0.64 -11.56
CA ASN A 221 0.98 1.33 -11.21
C ASN A 221 0.15 0.53 -10.18
N ILE A 222 0.07 -0.78 -10.36
CA ILE A 222 -0.63 -1.66 -9.44
C ILE A 222 0.06 -1.72 -8.08
N LEU A 223 1.40 -1.67 -8.06
CA LEU A 223 2.17 -1.51 -6.82
C LEU A 223 1.86 -0.19 -6.09
N ASN A 224 1.65 0.93 -6.79
CA ASN A 224 1.26 2.18 -6.12
C ASN A 224 -0.08 2.04 -5.41
N VAL A 225 -1.06 1.38 -6.04
CA VAL A 225 -2.35 1.09 -5.38
C VAL A 225 -2.18 0.10 -4.23
N GLY A 226 -1.37 -0.94 -4.40
CA GLY A 226 -1.06 -1.93 -3.35
C GLY A 226 -0.44 -1.28 -2.11
N ARG A 227 0.59 -0.45 -2.29
CA ARG A 227 1.22 0.37 -1.23
C ARG A 227 0.20 1.22 -0.48
N PHE A 228 -0.69 1.87 -1.22
CA PHE A 228 -1.71 2.73 -0.64
C PHE A 228 -2.76 1.94 0.17
N LYS A 229 -3.32 0.87 -0.41
CA LYS A 229 -4.28 -0.03 0.27
C LYS A 229 -3.67 -0.69 1.51
N LEU A 230 -2.38 -1.05 1.44
CA LEU A 230 -1.65 -1.61 2.58
C LEU A 230 -1.48 -0.58 3.71
N GLY A 231 -1.25 0.69 3.39
CA GLY A 231 -1.22 1.77 4.37
C GLY A 231 -2.53 1.90 5.16
N ALA A 232 -3.67 1.81 4.48
CA ALA A 232 -4.97 1.80 5.13
C ALA A 232 -5.19 0.54 6.00
N SER A 233 -4.81 -0.63 5.48
CA SER A 233 -4.94 -1.91 6.20
C SER A 233 -4.11 -1.92 7.48
N THR A 234 -2.86 -1.46 7.41
CA THR A 234 -1.97 -1.35 8.59
C THR A 234 -2.46 -0.30 9.58
N THR A 235 -3.03 0.82 9.10
CA THR A 235 -3.71 1.81 9.96
C THR A 235 -4.87 1.18 10.75
N GLY A 236 -5.67 0.32 10.10
CA GLY A 236 -6.70 -0.47 10.76
C GLY A 236 -6.13 -1.41 11.81
N GLY A 237 -5.03 -2.10 11.47
CA GLY A 237 -4.30 -2.98 12.38
C GLY A 237 -3.84 -2.27 13.66
N ILE A 238 -3.33 -1.03 13.55
CA ILE A 238 -2.91 -0.22 14.72
C ILE A 238 -4.09 0.01 15.67
N LYS A 239 -5.25 0.37 15.11
CA LYS A 239 -6.48 0.61 15.89
C LYS A 239 -6.94 -0.67 16.57
N THR A 240 -6.90 -1.80 15.87
CA THR A 240 -7.25 -3.13 16.39
C THR A 240 -6.29 -3.58 17.50
N ALA A 241 -4.98 -3.37 17.34
CA ALA A 241 -3.99 -3.68 18.38
C ALA A 241 -4.25 -2.88 19.67
N LEU A 242 -4.53 -1.58 19.56
CA LEU A 242 -4.92 -0.75 20.72
C LEU A 242 -6.25 -1.19 21.33
N ARG A 243 -7.25 -1.52 20.50
CA ARG A 243 -8.56 -2.02 20.94
C ARG A 243 -8.41 -3.27 21.80
N ASP A 244 -7.49 -4.17 21.46
CA ASP A 244 -7.32 -5.43 22.17
C ASP A 244 -6.36 -5.31 23.37
N ALA A 245 -5.34 -4.45 23.29
CA ALA A 245 -4.36 -4.26 24.37
C ALA A 245 -4.88 -3.35 25.50
N VAL A 246 -5.53 -2.22 25.20
CA VAL A 246 -5.90 -1.23 26.23
C VAL A 246 -6.88 -1.79 27.27
N PRO A 247 -7.94 -2.55 26.92
CA PRO A 247 -8.83 -3.17 27.90
C PRO A 247 -8.08 -4.09 28.87
N TYR A 248 -7.11 -4.87 28.38
CA TYR A 248 -6.27 -5.71 29.22
C TYR A 248 -5.52 -4.89 30.27
N THR A 249 -4.94 -3.75 29.89
CA THR A 249 -4.22 -2.88 30.85
C THR A 249 -5.13 -2.27 31.93
N LYS A 250 -6.43 -2.16 31.68
CA LYS A 250 -7.42 -1.69 32.68
C LYS A 250 -7.80 -2.80 33.66
N GLN A 251 -7.85 -4.05 33.19
CA GLN A 251 -8.26 -5.21 33.99
C GLN A 251 -7.09 -5.82 34.78
N ARG A 252 -5.89 -5.86 34.19
CA ARG A 252 -4.71 -6.47 34.82
C ARG A 252 -4.18 -5.58 35.94
N HIS A 253 -4.06 -6.15 37.12
CA HIS A 253 -3.50 -5.49 38.30
C HIS A 253 -2.11 -6.02 38.63
N GLN A 254 -1.17 -5.12 38.92
CA GLN A 254 0.13 -5.41 39.51
C GLN A 254 0.45 -4.32 40.53
N PHE A 255 1.18 -4.67 41.60
CA PHE A 255 1.47 -3.75 42.70
C PHE A 255 0.21 -3.05 43.24
N GLY A 256 -0.91 -3.78 43.33
CA GLY A 256 -2.17 -3.29 43.89
C GLY A 256 -2.98 -2.30 43.05
N ARG A 257 -2.62 -2.06 41.78
CA ARG A 257 -3.33 -1.10 40.90
C ARG A 257 -3.35 -1.56 39.43
N PRO A 258 -4.27 -1.05 38.59
CA PRO A 258 -4.34 -1.45 37.18
C PRO A 258 -3.09 -0.98 36.40
N LEU A 259 -2.67 -1.76 35.39
CA LEU A 259 -1.50 -1.44 34.56
C LEU A 259 -1.61 -0.06 33.88
N CYS A 260 -2.81 0.35 33.46
CA CYS A 260 -3.03 1.65 32.82
C CYS A 260 -2.72 2.86 33.73
N SER A 261 -2.55 2.67 35.04
CA SER A 261 -2.15 3.74 35.97
C SER A 261 -0.64 4.01 35.98
N PHE A 262 0.19 3.11 35.45
CA PHE A 262 1.63 3.27 35.42
C PHE A 262 2.06 4.18 34.26
N GLY A 263 2.99 5.10 34.51
CA GLY A 263 3.47 6.06 33.51
C GLY A 263 4.04 5.40 32.25
N LEU A 264 4.77 4.29 32.40
CA LEU A 264 5.36 3.57 31.26
C LEU A 264 4.32 2.89 30.38
N ILE A 265 3.20 2.41 30.94
CA ILE A 265 2.09 1.87 30.14
C ILE A 265 1.36 2.99 29.39
N ARG A 266 1.10 4.12 30.06
CA ARG A 266 0.51 5.29 29.40
C ARG A 266 1.36 5.82 28.26
N ARG A 267 2.70 5.82 28.41
CA ARG A 267 3.64 6.20 27.35
C ARG A 267 3.50 5.30 26.12
N LYS A 268 3.43 3.98 26.30
CA LYS A 268 3.26 3.01 25.20
C LYS A 268 1.97 3.25 24.44
N ILE A 269 0.85 3.39 25.17
CA ILE A 269 -0.47 3.69 24.58
C ILE A 269 -0.41 5.01 23.80
N ALA A 270 0.14 6.07 24.39
CA ALA A 270 0.25 7.37 23.75
C ALA A 270 1.08 7.31 22.46
N GLN A 271 2.23 6.64 22.49
CA GLN A 271 3.13 6.53 21.34
C GLN A 271 2.46 5.80 20.16
N VAL A 272 1.80 4.66 20.42
CA VAL A 272 1.07 3.91 19.40
C VAL A 272 -0.11 4.74 18.87
N GLN A 273 -0.85 5.41 19.75
CA GLN A 273 -1.99 6.24 19.33
C GLN A 273 -1.56 7.45 18.49
N THR A 274 -0.45 8.10 18.83
CA THR A 274 0.13 9.19 18.03
C THR A 274 0.52 8.69 16.64
N ARG A 275 1.26 7.57 16.54
CA ARG A 275 1.64 6.98 15.25
C ARG A 275 0.41 6.56 14.44
N GLY A 276 -0.62 5.98 15.06
CA GLY A 276 -1.88 5.64 14.40
C GLY A 276 -2.63 6.87 13.88
N PHE A 277 -2.67 7.97 14.64
CA PHE A 277 -3.28 9.22 14.19
C PHE A 277 -2.55 9.84 12.99
N LEU A 278 -1.21 9.81 13.00
CA LEU A 278 -0.39 10.28 11.87
C LEU A 278 -0.65 9.44 10.62
N ALA A 279 -0.58 8.10 10.74
CA ALA A 279 -0.82 7.18 9.63
C ALA A 279 -2.23 7.35 9.01
N GLU A 280 -3.27 7.43 9.85
CA GLU A 280 -4.64 7.69 9.39
C GLU A 280 -4.75 9.03 8.66
N SER A 281 -4.08 10.07 9.18
CA SER A 281 -4.13 11.40 8.56
C SER A 281 -3.45 11.42 7.19
N MET A 282 -2.31 10.71 7.03
CA MET A 282 -1.65 10.56 5.72
C MET A 282 -2.54 9.80 4.73
N VAL A 283 -3.03 8.61 5.11
CA VAL A 283 -3.86 7.76 4.25
C VAL A 283 -5.08 8.52 3.70
N TYR A 284 -5.85 9.16 4.58
CA TYR A 284 -7.06 9.85 4.15
C TYR A 284 -6.79 11.21 3.48
N ARG A 285 -5.66 11.87 3.75
CA ARG A 285 -5.21 13.03 2.97
C ARG A 285 -4.92 12.62 1.53
N THR A 286 -4.10 11.59 1.32
CA THR A 286 -3.79 11.10 -0.04
C THR A 286 -5.03 10.58 -0.75
N ALA A 287 -5.95 9.91 -0.04
CA ALA A 287 -7.24 9.49 -0.62
C ALA A 287 -8.02 10.69 -1.17
N GLY A 288 -8.15 11.75 -0.37
CA GLY A 288 -8.86 12.97 -0.79
C GLY A 288 -8.19 13.69 -1.95
N LEU A 289 -6.85 13.76 -1.97
CA LEU A 289 -6.08 14.34 -3.07
C LEU A 289 -6.26 13.56 -4.37
N LEU A 290 -6.21 12.23 -4.30
CA LEU A 290 -6.46 11.35 -5.45
C LEU A 290 -7.89 11.47 -5.95
N ASP A 291 -8.87 11.49 -5.06
CA ASP A 291 -10.29 11.64 -5.43
C ASP A 291 -10.54 13.00 -6.11
N ALA A 292 -9.93 14.08 -5.62
CA ALA A 292 -9.99 15.39 -6.25
C ALA A 292 -9.34 15.38 -7.65
N ALA A 293 -8.13 14.82 -7.76
CA ALA A 293 -7.40 14.73 -9.03
C ALA A 293 -8.13 13.89 -10.08
N ILE A 294 -8.67 12.73 -9.70
CA ILE A 294 -9.46 11.86 -10.58
C ILE A 294 -10.79 12.53 -10.93
N GLY A 295 -11.38 13.30 -10.02
CA GLY A 295 -12.62 14.05 -10.26
C GLY A 295 -12.52 15.11 -11.37
N THR A 296 -11.31 15.50 -11.77
CA THR A 296 -11.08 16.40 -12.92
C THR A 296 -11.18 15.71 -14.28
N LEU A 297 -11.20 14.38 -14.32
CA LEU A 297 -11.22 13.61 -15.56
C LEU A 297 -12.64 13.49 -16.12
N ASP A 298 -12.75 13.42 -17.46
CA ASP A 298 -14.01 13.10 -18.13
C ASP A 298 -14.33 11.61 -17.98
N LYS A 299 -15.37 11.29 -17.21
CA LYS A 299 -15.85 9.91 -17.01
C LYS A 299 -16.34 9.23 -18.29
N GLY A 300 -16.68 10.00 -19.33
CA GLY A 300 -17.09 9.46 -20.62
C GLY A 300 -15.91 9.13 -21.55
N ALA A 301 -14.67 9.47 -21.17
CA ALA A 301 -13.51 9.22 -22.00
C ALA A 301 -13.26 7.71 -22.17
N PRO A 302 -13.02 7.21 -23.41
CA PRO A 302 -12.75 5.79 -23.64
C PRO A 302 -11.55 5.23 -22.87
N ASP A 303 -10.59 6.09 -22.51
CA ASP A 303 -9.40 5.75 -21.74
C ASP A 303 -9.48 6.25 -20.28
N TYR A 304 -10.67 6.52 -19.75
CA TYR A 304 -10.88 7.02 -18.38
C TYR A 304 -10.14 6.19 -17.32
N ASP A 305 -10.21 4.85 -17.39
CA ASP A 305 -9.52 3.97 -16.43
C ASP A 305 -7.99 4.13 -16.52
N ARG A 306 -7.46 4.32 -17.73
CA ARG A 306 -6.03 4.57 -17.97
C ARG A 306 -5.60 5.94 -17.47
N GLN A 307 -6.43 6.97 -17.64
CA GLN A 307 -6.17 8.29 -17.09
C GLN A 307 -6.24 8.28 -15.55
N SER A 308 -7.20 7.55 -14.99
CA SER A 308 -7.39 7.42 -13.54
C SER A 308 -6.18 6.79 -12.85
N ILE A 309 -5.62 5.71 -13.41
CA ILE A 309 -4.43 5.08 -12.83
C ILE A 309 -3.16 5.95 -13.00
N ARG A 310 -3.05 6.74 -14.07
CA ARG A 310 -1.96 7.73 -14.22
C ARG A 310 -2.00 8.79 -13.13
N LYS A 311 -3.20 9.23 -12.71
CA LYS A 311 -3.33 10.10 -11.53
C LYS A 311 -2.79 9.42 -10.28
N VAL A 312 -2.96 8.11 -10.10
CA VAL A 312 -2.33 7.40 -8.97
C VAL A 312 -0.79 7.38 -9.09
N GLU A 313 -0.25 7.26 -10.30
CA GLU A 313 1.20 7.35 -10.55
C GLU A 313 1.80 8.68 -10.08
N ASP A 314 1.07 9.78 -10.24
CA ASP A 314 1.49 11.12 -9.80
C ASP A 314 1.71 11.20 -8.28
N PHE A 315 0.96 10.41 -7.50
CA PHE A 315 1.07 10.30 -6.04
C PHE A 315 1.93 9.11 -5.56
N SER A 316 2.78 8.56 -6.44
CA SER A 316 3.64 7.41 -6.10
C SER A 316 4.59 7.67 -4.92
N ILE A 317 4.98 8.93 -4.69
CA ILE A 317 5.79 9.35 -3.54
C ILE A 317 4.97 9.18 -2.25
N GLU A 318 3.77 9.74 -2.20
CA GLU A 318 2.84 9.62 -1.07
C GLU A 318 2.48 8.17 -0.78
N CYS A 319 2.18 7.37 -1.81
CA CYS A 319 1.90 5.94 -1.65
C CYS A 319 3.08 5.21 -0.98
N SER A 320 4.32 5.50 -1.39
CA SER A 320 5.52 4.89 -0.82
C SER A 320 5.75 5.33 0.64
N MET A 321 5.60 6.63 0.92
CA MET A 321 5.70 7.19 2.27
C MET A 321 4.67 6.58 3.23
N ILE A 322 3.41 6.49 2.80
CA ILE A 322 2.33 5.87 3.57
C ILE A 322 2.63 4.41 3.86
N LYS A 323 3.06 3.64 2.85
CA LYS A 323 3.35 2.22 3.02
C LYS A 323 4.41 1.97 4.08
N VAL A 324 5.50 2.73 4.05
CA VAL A 324 6.59 2.60 5.02
C VAL A 324 6.15 3.06 6.40
N PHE A 325 5.61 4.28 6.51
CA PHE A 325 5.22 4.86 7.79
C PHE A 325 4.17 4.02 8.52
N ALA A 326 3.10 3.61 7.81
CA ALA A 326 2.00 2.87 8.41
C ALA A 326 2.39 1.43 8.76
N SER A 327 3.24 0.77 7.96
CA SER A 327 3.74 -0.57 8.30
C SER A 327 4.67 -0.56 9.52
N GLU A 328 5.51 0.46 9.67
CA GLU A 328 6.38 0.63 10.84
C GLU A 328 5.59 1.04 12.09
N ALA A 329 4.56 1.87 11.92
CA ALA A 329 3.61 2.19 12.99
C ALA A 329 2.82 0.95 13.45
N MET A 330 2.44 0.06 12.54
CA MET A 330 1.82 -1.22 12.86
C MET A 330 2.78 -2.17 13.59
N ALA A 331 4.05 -2.22 13.18
CA ALA A 331 5.07 -3.00 13.88
C ALA A 331 5.21 -2.54 15.35
N LEU A 332 5.30 -1.23 15.58
CA LEU A 332 5.31 -0.65 16.92
C LEU A 332 4.03 -1.01 17.71
N ALA A 333 2.86 -0.94 17.07
CA ALA A 333 1.59 -1.25 17.72
C ALA A 333 1.51 -2.72 18.17
N ALA A 334 2.00 -3.64 17.34
CA ALA A 334 2.04 -5.06 17.68
C ALA A 334 3.06 -5.37 18.78
N GLU A 335 4.29 -4.83 18.68
CA GLU A 335 5.34 -4.96 19.68
C GLU A 335 4.88 -4.45 21.04
N GLU A 336 4.35 -3.22 21.08
CA GLU A 336 3.89 -2.61 22.32
C GLU A 336 2.60 -3.26 22.84
N GLY A 337 1.76 -3.77 21.94
CA GLY A 337 0.63 -4.61 22.28
C GLY A 337 1.05 -5.85 23.07
N VAL A 338 1.99 -6.64 22.54
CA VAL A 338 2.56 -7.80 23.22
C VAL A 338 3.20 -7.39 24.55
N GLN A 339 3.99 -6.33 24.57
CA GLN A 339 4.68 -5.87 25.78
C GLN A 339 3.70 -5.43 26.89
N MET A 340 2.55 -4.84 26.54
CA MET A 340 1.51 -4.47 27.50
C MET A 340 0.80 -5.69 28.12
N LEU A 341 0.77 -6.83 27.44
CA LEU A 341 0.22 -8.09 27.94
C LEU A 341 1.26 -8.91 28.73
N GLY A 342 2.55 -8.60 28.58
CA GLY A 342 3.65 -9.37 29.18
C GLY A 342 3.67 -10.80 28.64
N GLY A 343 3.86 -11.80 29.51
CA GLY A 343 3.92 -13.21 29.10
C GLY A 343 2.69 -13.70 28.34
N TYR A 344 1.50 -13.14 28.61
CA TYR A 344 0.29 -13.48 27.87
C TYR A 344 0.32 -13.04 26.40
N GLY A 345 1.06 -11.96 26.08
CA GLY A 345 1.23 -11.51 24.70
C GLY A 345 2.06 -12.48 23.86
N PHE A 346 2.76 -13.43 24.48
CA PHE A 346 3.50 -14.50 23.82
C PHE A 346 2.67 -15.79 23.65
N CYS A 347 1.47 -15.84 24.24
CA CYS A 347 0.60 -17.01 24.18
C CYS A 347 -0.41 -16.87 23.03
N SER A 348 -0.60 -17.94 22.25
CA SER A 348 -1.51 -17.97 21.09
C SER A 348 -2.98 -17.77 21.45
N GLU A 349 -3.36 -17.93 22.71
CA GLU A 349 -4.72 -17.61 23.21
C GLU A 349 -5.04 -16.10 23.13
N TYR A 350 -4.03 -15.23 23.00
CA TYR A 350 -4.20 -13.79 22.96
C TYR A 350 -4.00 -13.24 21.53
N PRO A 351 -4.89 -12.37 21.04
CA PRO A 351 -4.86 -11.91 19.65
C PRO A 351 -3.61 -11.09 19.29
N LEU A 352 -2.94 -10.48 20.27
CA LEU A 352 -1.72 -9.68 20.07
C LEU A 352 -0.53 -10.55 19.60
N GLU A 353 -0.49 -11.83 20.01
CA GLU A 353 0.52 -12.79 19.53
C GLU A 353 0.44 -12.93 18.00
N ARG A 354 -0.78 -13.09 17.48
CA ARG A 354 -1.04 -13.12 16.05
C ARG A 354 -0.62 -11.82 15.38
N TYR A 355 -1.04 -10.66 15.90
CA TYR A 355 -0.71 -9.37 15.28
C TYR A 355 0.81 -9.18 15.13
N TYR A 356 1.58 -9.65 16.11
CA TYR A 356 3.04 -9.58 16.08
C TYR A 356 3.65 -10.45 14.97
N ARG A 357 3.12 -11.65 14.72
CA ARG A 357 3.59 -12.48 13.60
C ARG A 357 3.13 -11.93 12.26
N ASP A 358 1.88 -11.48 12.18
CA ASP A 358 1.24 -11.05 10.94
C ASP A 358 1.80 -9.71 10.45
N GLU A 359 2.14 -8.77 11.34
CA GLU A 359 2.63 -7.46 10.92
C GLU A 359 3.93 -7.56 10.10
N ARG A 360 4.76 -8.56 10.39
CA ARG A 360 6.16 -8.58 9.97
C ARG A 360 6.32 -8.55 8.46
N ILE A 361 5.38 -9.14 7.72
CA ILE A 361 5.39 -9.19 6.25
C ILE A 361 5.08 -7.83 5.61
N ASN A 362 4.42 -6.91 6.34
CA ASN A 362 4.01 -5.61 5.82
C ASN A 362 5.19 -4.72 5.42
N ARG A 363 6.34 -4.92 6.06
CA ARG A 363 7.58 -4.20 5.75
C ARG A 363 8.36 -4.81 4.57
N ILE A 364 7.86 -5.93 4.01
CA ILE A 364 8.55 -6.72 2.98
C ILE A 364 7.80 -6.66 1.64
N PHE A 365 6.51 -7.04 1.62
CA PHE A 365 5.73 -7.03 0.38
C PHE A 365 5.34 -5.61 -0.07
N GLU A 366 4.77 -5.47 -1.27
CA GLU A 366 4.51 -4.16 -1.92
C GLU A 366 5.80 -3.33 -2.13
N GLY A 367 6.91 -4.05 -2.35
CA GLY A 367 8.28 -3.55 -2.27
C GLY A 367 8.74 -3.39 -0.83
N THR A 368 9.97 -3.78 -0.50
CA THR A 368 10.47 -3.64 0.87
C THR A 368 10.47 -2.18 1.31
N ASN A 369 10.53 -1.92 2.62
CA ASN A 369 10.58 -0.54 3.09
C ASN A 369 11.84 0.18 2.59
N GLU A 370 12.95 -0.52 2.37
CA GLU A 370 14.18 0.04 1.79
C GLU A 370 13.95 0.48 0.35
N ILE A 371 13.33 -0.36 -0.48
CA ILE A 371 12.99 0.00 -1.86
C ILE A 371 12.04 1.21 -1.89
N ASN A 372 11.02 1.24 -1.03
CA ASN A 372 10.09 2.37 -0.95
C ASN A 372 10.80 3.66 -0.49
N ARG A 373 11.74 3.57 0.47
CA ARG A 373 12.59 4.70 0.87
C ARG A 373 13.42 5.22 -0.29
N MET A 374 14.04 4.33 -1.08
CA MET A 374 14.82 4.73 -2.26
C MET A 374 13.97 5.40 -3.35
N LEU A 375 12.70 5.00 -3.49
CA LEU A 375 11.80 5.57 -4.49
C LEU A 375 11.41 7.02 -4.19
N VAL A 376 11.25 7.40 -2.92
CA VAL A 376 10.80 8.76 -2.53
C VAL A 376 11.70 9.86 -3.12
N PRO A 377 13.00 9.96 -2.76
CA PRO A 377 13.88 10.98 -3.33
C PRO A 377 14.18 10.74 -4.81
N GLY A 378 14.21 9.49 -5.27
CA GLY A 378 14.40 9.16 -6.69
C GLY A 378 13.28 9.73 -7.58
N MET A 379 12.02 9.63 -7.14
CA MET A 379 10.87 10.17 -7.85
C MET A 379 10.78 11.69 -7.74
N ILE A 380 11.14 12.28 -6.59
CA ILE A 380 11.29 13.75 -6.47
C ILE A 380 12.26 14.27 -7.52
N MET A 381 13.47 13.68 -7.60
CA MET A 381 14.48 14.08 -8.59
C MET A 381 14.02 13.83 -10.03
N LYS A 382 13.34 12.71 -10.29
CA LYS A 382 12.78 12.42 -11.63
C LYS A 382 11.75 13.47 -12.05
N LYS A 383 10.82 13.84 -11.17
CA LYS A 383 9.82 14.90 -11.42
C LYS A 383 10.48 16.26 -11.61
N ALA A 384 11.49 16.57 -10.81
CA ALA A 384 12.27 17.80 -10.94
C ALA A 384 12.97 17.92 -12.30
N LEU A 385 13.65 16.85 -12.75
CA LEU A 385 14.34 16.82 -14.05
C LEU A 385 13.38 16.93 -15.25
N LYS A 386 12.13 16.49 -15.09
CA LYS A 386 11.08 16.65 -16.10
C LYS A 386 10.39 18.01 -16.06
N GLY A 387 10.67 18.85 -15.05
CA GLY A 387 9.98 20.12 -14.85
C GLY A 387 8.57 20.00 -14.27
N GLU A 388 8.18 18.82 -13.78
CA GLU A 388 6.89 18.58 -13.12
C GLU A 388 6.88 19.10 -11.66
N LEU A 389 8.06 19.39 -11.10
CA LEU A 389 8.23 19.86 -9.73
C LEU A 389 9.35 20.93 -9.69
N PRO A 390 9.13 22.16 -9.19
CA PRO A 390 10.15 23.20 -9.12
C PRO A 390 11.15 22.98 -7.96
N PHE A 391 11.59 21.74 -7.77
CA PHE A 391 12.42 21.32 -6.64
C PHE A 391 13.79 21.99 -6.64
N LEU A 392 14.45 22.09 -7.80
CA LEU A 392 15.79 22.67 -7.89
C LEU A 392 15.81 24.15 -7.52
N GLN A 393 14.79 24.90 -7.97
CA GLN A 393 14.61 26.31 -7.62
C GLN A 393 14.36 26.47 -6.12
N ALA A 394 13.48 25.64 -5.54
CA ALA A 394 13.20 25.67 -4.12
C ALA A 394 14.43 25.30 -3.27
N ALA A 395 15.22 24.30 -3.69
CA ALA A 395 16.45 23.91 -3.01
C ALA A 395 17.51 25.02 -3.06
N GLN A 396 17.64 25.72 -4.19
CA GLN A 396 18.53 26.87 -4.30
C GLN A 396 18.10 28.01 -3.36
N ALA A 397 16.81 28.33 -3.31
CA ALA A 397 16.29 29.37 -2.41
C ALA A 397 16.57 29.06 -0.93
N VAL A 398 16.46 27.79 -0.51
CA VAL A 398 16.84 27.37 0.84
C VAL A 398 18.35 27.50 1.06
N GLY A 399 19.17 27.18 0.06
CA GLY A 399 20.62 27.38 0.13
C GLY A 399 21.02 28.85 0.33
N GLU A 400 20.34 29.76 -0.38
CA GLU A 400 20.51 31.21 -0.21
C GLU A 400 20.05 31.67 1.17
N GLU A 401 18.89 31.21 1.65
CA GLU A 401 18.37 31.52 2.99
C GLU A 401 19.34 31.11 4.11
N LEU A 402 19.93 29.90 4.03
CA LEU A 402 20.85 29.39 5.04
C LEU A 402 22.17 30.18 5.15
N THR A 403 22.53 30.93 4.11
CA THR A 403 23.72 31.80 4.10
C THR A 403 23.40 33.27 4.35
N GLY A 404 22.10 33.62 4.41
CA GLY A 404 21.61 34.96 4.67
C GLY A 404 21.71 35.38 6.13
N LEU A 405 21.46 36.67 6.40
CA LEU A 405 21.36 37.19 7.76
C LEU A 405 20.11 36.61 8.43
N PRO A 406 20.20 36.13 9.70
CA PRO A 406 19.02 35.69 10.43
C PRO A 406 18.05 36.86 10.63
N SER A 407 16.75 36.57 10.66
CA SER A 407 15.76 37.56 11.08
C SER A 407 15.98 37.93 12.55
N PHE A 408 15.97 39.24 12.83
CA PHE A 408 16.04 39.80 14.18
C PHE A 408 14.66 40.26 14.70
N GLU A 409 13.58 39.91 14.01
CA GLU A 409 12.22 40.17 14.50
C GLU A 409 11.97 39.36 15.77
N GLU A 410 11.55 40.03 16.84
CA GLU A 410 11.02 39.36 18.02
C GLU A 410 9.63 38.78 17.65
N PRO A 411 9.47 37.46 17.64
CA PRO A 411 8.16 36.87 17.37
C PRO A 411 7.20 37.27 18.50
N GLY A 412 6.00 37.73 18.14
CA GLY A 412 4.91 37.93 19.08
C GLY A 412 4.43 36.61 19.71
N GLU A 413 3.36 36.67 20.51
CA GLU A 413 2.73 35.45 21.02
C GLU A 413 2.22 34.61 19.83
N PRO A 414 2.66 33.34 19.68
CA PRO A 414 2.30 32.53 18.52
C PRO A 414 0.81 32.20 18.53
N ALA A 415 0.19 32.24 17.35
CA ALA A 415 -1.16 31.74 17.18
C ALA A 415 -1.25 30.22 17.44
N PHE A 416 -2.46 29.70 17.61
CA PHE A 416 -2.68 28.27 17.84
C PHE A 416 -2.02 27.42 16.74
N LEU A 417 -1.09 26.56 17.14
CA LEU A 417 -0.27 25.69 16.29
C LEU A 417 0.69 26.39 15.31
N GLU A 418 0.98 27.68 15.50
CA GLU A 418 1.90 28.42 14.62
C GLU A 418 3.34 27.89 14.69
N GLU A 419 3.80 27.52 15.89
CA GLU A 419 5.14 26.96 16.08
C GLU A 419 5.27 25.59 15.41
N GLU A 420 4.27 24.74 15.51
CA GLU A 420 4.23 23.43 14.87
C GLU A 420 4.19 23.55 13.35
N LEU A 421 3.43 24.52 12.82
CA LEU A 421 3.46 24.84 11.38
C LEU A 421 4.87 25.26 10.96
N LYS A 422 5.53 26.13 11.73
CA LYS A 422 6.92 26.54 11.46
C LYS A 422 7.88 25.35 11.50
N LEU A 423 7.71 24.41 12.43
CA LEU A 423 8.52 23.19 12.48
C LEU A 423 8.34 22.35 11.21
N VAL A 424 7.10 22.13 10.74
CA VAL A 424 6.86 21.41 9.48
C VAL A 424 7.49 22.10 8.28
N ARG A 425 7.39 23.44 8.19
CA ARG A 425 8.09 24.21 7.13
C ARG A 425 9.60 23.97 7.18
N ASN A 426 10.19 23.98 8.37
CA ASN A 426 11.62 23.73 8.56
C ASN A 426 12.01 22.28 8.20
N MET A 427 11.15 21.29 8.46
CA MET A 427 11.37 19.91 8.01
C MET A 427 11.43 19.83 6.48
N LYS A 428 10.52 20.51 5.76
CA LYS A 428 10.56 20.59 4.30
C LYS A 428 11.81 21.30 3.79
N LYS A 429 12.24 22.38 4.43
CA LYS A 429 13.52 23.03 4.13
C LYS A 429 14.70 22.08 4.33
N THR A 430 14.63 21.21 5.35
CA THR A 430 15.65 20.18 5.59
C THR A 430 15.69 19.15 4.47
N VAL A 431 14.53 18.74 3.92
CA VAL A 431 14.46 17.89 2.71
C VAL A 431 15.11 18.59 1.52
N LEU A 432 14.70 19.84 1.25
CA LEU A 432 15.22 20.64 0.13
C LEU A 432 16.74 20.80 0.21
N ALA A 433 17.25 21.17 1.39
CA ALA A 433 18.68 21.30 1.63
C ALA A 433 19.40 19.95 1.52
N GLY A 434 18.91 18.91 2.19
CA GLY A 434 19.54 17.60 2.24
C GLY A 434 19.66 16.96 0.85
N LEU A 435 18.55 16.87 0.13
CA LEU A 435 18.53 16.27 -1.22
C LEU A 435 19.17 17.19 -2.26
N GLY A 436 19.00 18.51 -2.16
CA GLY A 436 19.64 19.48 -3.04
C GLY A 436 21.17 19.44 -2.95
N LEU A 437 21.72 19.47 -1.74
CA LEU A 437 23.17 19.34 -1.51
C LEU A 437 23.70 17.97 -1.93
N ALA A 438 22.95 16.90 -1.66
CA ALA A 438 23.33 15.56 -2.11
C ALA A 438 23.36 15.46 -3.65
N ALA A 439 22.36 16.00 -4.33
CA ALA A 439 22.32 16.05 -5.80
C ALA A 439 23.46 16.88 -6.37
N GLN A 440 23.78 18.04 -5.78
CA GLN A 440 24.91 18.87 -6.18
C GLN A 440 26.25 18.15 -6.00
N LYS A 441 26.44 17.44 -4.89
CA LYS A 441 27.68 16.74 -4.57
C LYS A 441 27.91 15.49 -5.41
N PHE A 442 26.88 14.67 -5.59
CA PHE A 442 27.02 13.34 -6.18
C PHE A 442 26.54 13.25 -7.63
N GLY A 443 25.75 14.21 -8.13
CA GLY A 443 25.22 14.20 -9.49
C GLY A 443 24.49 12.88 -9.81
N LEU A 444 24.84 12.27 -10.94
CA LEU A 444 24.26 10.98 -11.37
C LEU A 444 24.58 9.80 -10.44
N ALA A 445 25.65 9.90 -9.63
CA ALA A 445 26.01 8.87 -8.66
C ALA A 445 25.19 8.95 -7.36
N LEU A 446 24.28 9.93 -7.24
CA LEU A 446 23.40 10.06 -6.06
C LEU A 446 22.58 8.78 -5.82
N LYS A 447 22.14 8.11 -6.89
CA LYS A 447 21.38 6.85 -6.83
C LYS A 447 22.11 5.73 -6.07
N ASP A 448 23.44 5.81 -5.98
CA ASP A 448 24.30 4.84 -5.31
C ASP A 448 24.57 5.21 -3.83
N GLN A 449 24.10 6.38 -3.38
CA GLN A 449 24.25 6.86 -2.00
C GLN A 449 23.01 6.51 -1.17
N GLN A 450 22.80 5.22 -0.92
CA GLN A 450 21.55 4.70 -0.35
C GLN A 450 21.25 5.26 1.04
N GLU A 451 22.26 5.40 1.91
CA GLU A 451 22.11 5.91 3.27
C GLU A 451 21.61 7.36 3.25
N VAL A 452 22.18 8.19 2.39
CA VAL A 452 21.76 9.59 2.22
C VAL A 452 20.33 9.66 1.70
N LEU A 453 19.99 8.83 0.71
CA LEU A 453 18.65 8.80 0.14
C LEU A 453 17.61 8.27 1.14
N ALA A 454 17.97 7.29 1.96
CA ALA A 454 17.11 6.74 3.01
C ALA A 454 16.85 7.78 4.11
N ASP A 455 17.88 8.48 4.58
CA ASP A 455 17.75 9.55 5.58
C ASP A 455 16.84 10.68 5.06
N VAL A 456 17.03 11.11 3.80
CA VAL A 456 16.15 12.09 3.16
C VAL A 456 14.71 11.58 3.08
N ALA A 457 14.51 10.31 2.71
CA ALA A 457 13.18 9.71 2.62
C ALA A 457 12.48 9.69 3.99
N ASP A 458 13.20 9.38 5.07
CA ASP A 458 12.66 9.42 6.43
C ASP A 458 12.24 10.84 6.83
N ILE A 459 13.01 11.86 6.48
CA ILE A 459 12.62 13.27 6.73
C ILE A 459 11.40 13.65 5.90
N CYS A 460 11.31 13.25 4.63
CA CYS A 460 10.13 13.45 3.79
C CYS A 460 8.88 12.83 4.43
N MET A 461 8.99 11.59 4.90
CA MET A 461 7.88 10.86 5.53
C MET A 461 7.40 11.54 6.80
N GLU A 462 8.31 11.91 7.71
CA GLU A 462 7.94 12.58 8.95
C GLU A 462 7.35 13.99 8.66
N ALA A 463 7.87 14.70 7.66
CA ALA A 463 7.31 15.99 7.24
C ALA A 463 5.86 15.82 6.74
N TYR A 464 5.62 14.83 5.87
CA TYR A 464 4.29 14.54 5.36
C TYR A 464 3.32 14.08 6.45
N ALA A 465 3.79 13.24 7.38
CA ALA A 465 3.01 12.76 8.52
C ALA A 465 2.58 13.91 9.44
N CYS A 466 3.54 14.72 9.89
CA CYS A 466 3.30 15.85 10.77
C CYS A 466 2.39 16.89 10.11
N GLU A 467 2.64 17.24 8.85
CA GLU A 467 1.78 18.18 8.13
C GLU A 467 0.34 17.68 8.04
N SER A 468 0.16 16.41 7.65
CA SER A 468 -1.18 15.82 7.49
C SER A 468 -1.97 15.84 8.81
N ALA A 469 -1.30 15.54 9.92
CA ALA A 469 -1.90 15.60 11.25
C ALA A 469 -2.22 17.03 11.72
N LEU A 470 -1.32 18.00 11.47
CA LEU A 470 -1.54 19.39 11.84
C LEU A 470 -2.69 20.00 11.06
N LEU A 471 -2.73 19.81 9.73
CA LEU A 471 -3.83 20.31 8.89
C LEU A 471 -5.17 19.68 9.30
N ARG A 472 -5.19 18.38 9.58
CA ARG A 472 -6.38 17.71 10.12
C ARG A 472 -6.82 18.29 11.46
N THR A 473 -5.87 18.65 12.33
CA THR A 473 -6.15 19.23 13.66
C THR A 473 -6.69 20.65 13.54
N LEU A 474 -6.06 21.48 12.72
CA LEU A 474 -6.51 22.84 12.41
C LEU A 474 -7.93 22.84 11.83
N LYS A 475 -8.23 21.95 10.87
CA LYS A 475 -9.57 21.81 10.29
C LYS A 475 -10.66 21.50 11.32
N LYS A 476 -10.32 20.73 12.36
CA LYS A 476 -11.24 20.40 13.45
C LYS A 476 -11.39 21.54 14.46
N ALA A 477 -10.35 22.33 14.67
CA ALA A 477 -10.37 23.47 15.58
C ALA A 477 -11.11 24.68 14.97
N ASP A 478 -10.89 24.98 13.68
CA ASP A 478 -11.61 25.99 12.90
C ASP A 478 -11.57 25.66 11.39
N PRO A 479 -12.70 25.28 10.77
CA PRO A 479 -12.76 24.94 9.35
C PRO A 479 -12.36 26.07 8.38
N LYS A 480 -12.60 27.34 8.73
CA LYS A 480 -12.28 28.48 7.85
C LYS A 480 -10.78 28.77 7.82
N LEU A 481 -10.06 28.44 8.89
CA LEU A 481 -8.62 28.59 9.01
C LEU A 481 -7.86 27.53 8.18
N HIS A 482 -8.44 26.34 8.04
CA HIS A 482 -7.86 25.25 7.25
C HIS A 482 -7.69 25.60 5.76
N ASP A 483 -8.75 26.07 5.11
CA ASP A 483 -8.75 26.29 3.66
C ASP A 483 -7.75 27.40 3.28
N ALA A 484 -7.68 28.47 4.08
CA ALA A 484 -6.73 29.56 3.89
C ALA A 484 -5.26 29.17 4.10
N ILE A 485 -4.97 28.20 5.00
CA ILE A 485 -3.60 27.71 5.25
C ILE A 485 -3.18 26.67 4.21
N ALA A 486 -4.09 25.76 3.83
CA ALA A 486 -3.83 24.73 2.83
C ALA A 486 -3.44 25.34 1.48
N GLU A 487 -4.18 26.36 1.00
CA GLU A 487 -3.84 27.08 -0.24
C GLU A 487 -2.48 27.77 -0.16
N LYS A 488 -2.15 28.41 0.98
CA LYS A 488 -0.87 29.11 1.18
C LYS A 488 0.33 28.17 1.22
N VAL A 489 0.20 27.02 1.89
CA VAL A 489 1.27 26.03 2.04
C VAL A 489 1.53 25.29 0.72
N ILE A 490 0.48 24.98 -0.04
CA ILE A 490 0.58 24.33 -1.36
C ILE A 490 1.24 25.29 -2.37
N GLN A 491 0.81 26.55 -2.43
CA GLN A 491 1.33 27.52 -3.40
C GLN A 491 2.75 28.02 -3.11
N GLN A 492 3.20 28.04 -1.84
CA GLN A 492 4.50 28.62 -1.47
C GLN A 492 5.63 27.59 -1.31
N GLU A 493 5.33 26.31 -1.07
CA GLU A 493 6.35 25.33 -0.64
C GLU A 493 6.56 24.14 -1.59
N GLY A 494 5.91 24.14 -2.77
CA GLY A 494 6.28 23.26 -3.88
C GLY A 494 6.06 21.77 -3.64
N TRP A 495 5.10 21.38 -2.80
CA TRP A 495 4.62 20.00 -2.74
C TRP A 495 3.51 19.82 -3.79
N CYS A 496 3.61 18.77 -4.60
CA CYS A 496 2.73 18.49 -5.73
C CYS A 496 1.25 18.69 -5.40
N VAL A 497 0.67 19.79 -5.89
CA VAL A 497 -0.66 19.86 -6.50
C VAL A 497 -0.62 20.98 -7.54
N ASP A 498 -0.37 20.61 -8.80
CA ASP A 498 -1.06 21.26 -9.93
C ASP A 498 -2.21 20.33 -10.34
#